data_AF-A0A9X0D6P0-F1
#
_entry.id   AF-A0A9X0D6P0-F1
#
_cell.length_a   1.000
_cell.length_b   1.000
_cell.length_c   1.000
_cell.angle_alpha   90.00
_cell.angle_beta   90.00
_cell.angle_gamma   90.00
#
_symmetry.space_group_name_H-M   'P 1'
#
loop_
_entity.id
_entity.type
_entity.pdbx_description
1 polymer ?
#
loop_
_entity_poly.entity_id
_entity_poly.type
_entity_poly.pdbx_seq_one_letter_code
_entity_poly.pdbx_strand_id
1 'polypeptide(L)'
;MAEKENAKPTSDDKKRTFEFDDIFEHVSSFGRYQKLLYFCTCLTAFPITNQFALLVFGFGTPGFHCVTPNVTCDPKKCCDGCTSYEFDGPFTSTVSEWNLICDRAFLGATIQSSFFAGMAVGSIVTGMMSDAWGRKKCIFICNAIMVQQTLFILPRKLLKVS
;
A
#
# COMPACT_ATOMS: atom_id res chain seq x y z
N MET A 1 20.73 43.18 15.46
CA MET A 1 21.81 42.35 16.03
C MET A 1 21.48 42.15 17.50
N ALA A 2 20.89 41.02 17.87
CA ALA A 2 20.64 40.67 19.27
C ALA A 2 21.41 39.38 19.55
N GLU A 3 22.66 39.56 19.94
CA GLU A 3 23.53 38.51 20.44
C GLU A 3 22.97 38.07 21.79
N LYS A 4 22.30 36.91 21.82
CA LYS A 4 21.81 36.33 23.06
C LYS A 4 23.00 35.84 23.87
N GLU A 5 23.11 36.42 25.07
CA GLU A 5 24.01 36.08 26.15
C GLU A 5 24.11 34.55 26.35
N ASN A 6 25.35 34.06 26.38
CA ASN A 6 25.71 32.68 26.72
C ASN A 6 25.37 32.41 28.20
N ALA A 7 24.10 32.09 28.49
CA ALA A 7 23.71 31.60 29.80
C ALA A 7 24.39 30.23 30.04
N LYS A 8 25.34 30.19 30.97
CA LYS A 8 26.05 28.97 31.37
C LYS A 8 25.02 27.99 31.95
N PRO A 9 24.86 26.77 31.39
CA PRO A 9 23.83 25.84 31.83
C PRO A 9 24.01 25.52 33.31
N THR A 10 22.92 25.57 34.06
CA THR A 10 22.91 25.27 35.50
C THR A 10 23.26 23.80 35.73
N SER A 11 23.77 23.47 36.92
CA SER A 11 24.14 22.10 37.27
C SER A 11 23.00 21.10 37.14
N ASP A 12 21.75 21.53 37.40
CA ASP A 12 20.55 20.70 37.23
C ASP A 12 20.16 20.49 35.76
N ASP A 13 20.40 21.47 34.88
CA ASP A 13 20.21 21.30 33.43
C ASP A 13 21.22 20.31 32.86
N LYS A 14 22.49 20.42 33.28
CA LYS A 14 23.55 19.49 32.89
C LYS A 14 23.27 18.06 33.37
N LYS A 15 22.73 17.92 34.57
CA LYS A 15 22.39 16.62 35.15
C LYS A 15 21.22 15.95 34.42
N ARG A 16 20.18 16.72 34.07
CA ARG A 16 19.05 16.24 33.25
C ARG A 16 19.44 15.86 31.83
N THR A 17 20.31 16.64 31.17
CA THR A 17 20.76 16.30 29.81
C THR A 17 21.61 15.03 29.79
N PHE A 18 22.50 14.85 30.77
CA PHE A 18 23.30 13.63 30.91
C PHE A 18 22.43 12.40 31.17
N GLU A 19 21.44 12.51 32.06
CA GLU A 19 20.52 11.41 32.40
C GLU A 19 19.65 10.97 31.20
N PHE A 20 19.28 11.90 30.31
CA PHE A 20 18.54 11.58 29.08
C PHE A 20 19.42 10.97 27.97
N ASP A 21 20.64 11.47 27.78
CA ASP A 21 21.58 10.92 26.79
C ASP A 21 22.07 9.50 27.16
N ASP A 22 22.26 9.24 28.46
CA ASP A 22 22.62 7.91 28.99
C ASP A 22 21.51 6.85 28.75
N ILE A 23 20.23 7.28 28.73
CA ILE A 23 19.11 6.40 28.39
C ILE A 23 19.20 5.98 26.92
N PHE A 24 19.60 6.87 26.01
CA PHE A 24 19.76 6.52 24.60
C PHE A 24 20.93 5.56 24.36
N GLU A 25 22.00 5.67 25.14
CA GLU A 25 23.14 4.75 25.08
C GLU A 25 22.77 3.34 25.62
N HIS A 26 21.94 3.26 26.67
CA HIS A 26 21.39 1.98 27.16
C HIS A 26 20.32 1.37 26.24
N VAL A 27 19.57 2.19 25.50
CA VAL A 27 18.62 1.72 24.46
C VAL A 27 19.36 1.18 23.23
N SER A 28 20.68 1.38 23.11
CA SER A 28 21.51 0.82 22.05
C SER A 28 21.94 -0.63 22.30
N SER A 29 20.95 -1.52 22.32
CA SER A 29 21.11 -2.86 21.75
C SER A 29 19.73 -3.35 21.36
N PHE A 30 19.42 -3.27 20.06
CA PHE A 30 18.27 -3.97 19.51
C PHE A 30 18.38 -5.45 19.92
N GLY A 31 17.61 -5.84 20.94
CA GLY A 31 17.59 -7.21 21.41
C GLY A 31 17.17 -8.15 20.28
N ARG A 32 17.48 -9.44 20.41
CA ARG A 32 17.11 -10.46 19.41
C ARG A 32 15.62 -10.39 19.03
N TYR A 33 14.76 -10.06 19.99
CA TYR A 33 13.33 -9.86 19.78
C TYR A 33 12.98 -8.63 18.94
N GLN A 34 13.68 -7.52 19.12
CA GLN A 34 13.44 -6.28 18.38
C GLN A 34 13.94 -6.39 16.93
N LYS A 35 15.07 -7.09 16.71
CA LYS A 35 15.56 -7.48 15.38
C LYS A 35 14.60 -8.44 14.67
N LEU A 36 14.09 -9.46 15.38
CA LEU A 36 13.11 -10.39 14.84
C LEU A 36 11.81 -9.68 14.44
N LEU A 37 11.29 -8.79 15.29
CA LEU A 37 10.10 -8.00 14.99
C LEU A 37 10.29 -7.11 13.76
N TYR A 38 11.44 -6.45 13.65
CA TYR A 38 11.77 -5.63 12.48
C TYR A 38 11.83 -6.49 11.21
N PHE A 39 12.52 -7.63 11.26
CA PHE A 39 12.60 -8.55 10.14
C PHE A 39 11.23 -9.09 9.72
N CYS A 40 10.38 -9.50 10.67
CA CYS A 40 9.01 -9.92 10.39
C CYS A 40 8.18 -8.81 9.74
N THR A 41 8.37 -7.56 10.18
CA THR A 41 7.69 -6.39 9.59
C THR A 41 8.20 -6.08 8.17
N CYS A 42 9.50 -6.25 7.91
CA CYS A 42 10.05 -6.13 6.57
C CYS A 42 9.56 -7.23 5.63
N LEU A 43 9.44 -8.46 6.12
CA LEU A 43 8.89 -9.57 5.34
C LEU A 43 7.42 -9.34 4.97
N THR A 44 6.61 -8.76 5.87
CA THR A 44 5.22 -8.40 5.56
C THR A 44 5.08 -7.16 4.67
N ALA A 45 6.16 -6.39 4.45
CA ALA A 45 6.14 -5.30 3.48
C ALA A 45 6.12 -5.79 2.02
N PHE A 46 6.73 -6.94 1.72
CA PHE A 46 6.75 -7.53 0.38
C PHE A 46 5.34 -7.83 -0.21
N PRO A 47 4.41 -8.47 0.51
CA PRO A 47 3.05 -8.66 -0.01
C PRO A 47 2.29 -7.34 -0.19
N ILE A 48 2.55 -6.33 0.66
CA ILE A 48 1.92 -5.00 0.53
C ILE A 48 2.34 -4.35 -0.80
N THR A 49 3.65 -4.32 -1.09
CA THR A 49 4.13 -3.73 -2.35
C THR A 49 3.62 -4.47 -3.57
N ASN A 50 3.53 -5.81 -3.51
CA ASN A 50 2.94 -6.61 -4.58
C ASN A 50 1.44 -6.30 -4.78
N GLN A 51 0.68 -6.06 -3.71
CA GLN A 51 -0.74 -5.70 -3.80
C GLN A 51 -0.94 -4.36 -4.51
N PHE A 52 -0.10 -3.37 -4.20
CA PHE A 52 -0.09 -2.08 -4.90
C PHE A 52 0.31 -2.22 -6.37
N ALA A 53 1.32 -3.04 -6.67
CA ALA A 53 1.73 -3.29 -8.05
C ALA A 53 0.58 -3.92 -8.86
N LEU A 54 -0.15 -4.88 -8.29
CA LEU A 54 -1.33 -5.47 -8.95
C LEU A 54 -2.44 -4.43 -9.20
N LEU A 55 -2.68 -3.52 -8.26
CA LEU A 55 -3.66 -2.44 -8.44
C LEU A 55 -3.27 -1.54 -9.63
N VAL A 56 -1.99 -1.15 -9.73
CA VAL A 56 -1.53 -0.24 -10.80
C VAL A 56 -1.44 -0.94 -12.15
N PHE A 57 -0.77 -2.09 -12.21
CA PHE A 57 -0.54 -2.80 -13.47
C PHE A 57 -1.76 -3.61 -13.94
N GLY A 58 -2.58 -4.12 -13.01
CA GLY A 58 -3.80 -4.86 -13.34
C GLY A 58 -4.91 -3.97 -13.91
N PHE A 59 -4.98 -2.70 -13.48
CA PHE A 59 -5.93 -1.71 -14.01
C PHE A 59 -5.32 -0.81 -15.10
N GLY A 60 -4.09 -1.09 -15.56
CA GLY A 60 -3.52 -0.42 -16.71
C GLY A 60 -4.36 -0.70 -17.97
N THR A 61 -4.80 0.36 -18.65
CA THR A 61 -5.58 0.27 -19.88
C THR A 61 -4.62 0.15 -21.08
N PRO A 62 -4.53 -1.01 -21.76
CA PRO A 62 -3.79 -1.10 -23.02
C PRO A 62 -4.49 -0.28 -24.12
N GLY A 63 -3.80 -0.05 -25.23
CA GLY A 63 -4.44 0.56 -26.40
C GLY A 63 -5.59 -0.32 -26.88
N PHE A 64 -6.67 0.27 -27.35
CA PHE A 64 -7.81 -0.46 -27.90
C PHE A 64 -8.37 0.26 -29.13
N HIS A 65 -8.98 -0.51 -30.03
CA HIS A 65 -9.60 -0.01 -31.25
C HIS A 65 -10.94 -0.70 -31.51
N CYS A 66 -11.80 -0.05 -32.29
CA CYS A 66 -13.10 -0.60 -32.69
C CYS A 66 -12.93 -1.57 -33.85
N VAL A 67 -13.58 -2.73 -33.78
CA VAL A 67 -13.59 -3.75 -34.85
C VAL A 67 -14.95 -3.90 -35.54
N THR A 68 -15.94 -3.07 -35.18
CA THR A 68 -17.27 -3.10 -35.79
C THR A 68 -17.23 -2.60 -37.25
N PRO A 69 -17.82 -3.33 -38.22
CA PRO A 69 -17.87 -2.89 -39.60
C PRO A 69 -18.73 -1.62 -39.74
N ASN A 70 -18.33 -0.72 -40.65
CA ASN A 70 -19.04 0.54 -40.96
C ASN A 70 -18.94 1.65 -39.91
N VAL A 71 -18.04 1.53 -38.92
CA VAL A 71 -17.74 2.59 -37.94
C VAL A 71 -16.23 2.83 -37.94
N THR A 72 -15.81 4.07 -38.12
CA THR A 72 -14.39 4.46 -38.09
C THR A 72 -14.16 5.36 -36.89
N CYS A 73 -13.20 5.01 -36.04
CA CYS A 73 -12.90 5.73 -34.81
C CYS A 73 -11.40 5.93 -34.63
N ASP A 74 -11.04 6.96 -33.88
CA ASP A 74 -9.68 7.13 -33.39
C ASP A 74 -9.30 5.96 -32.46
N PRO A 75 -8.08 5.41 -32.57
CA PRO A 75 -7.59 4.43 -31.61
C PRO A 75 -7.49 5.06 -30.21
N LYS A 76 -7.70 4.24 -29.17
CA LYS A 76 -7.70 4.64 -27.75
C LYS A 76 -8.86 5.56 -27.32
N LYS A 77 -9.91 5.70 -28.14
CA LYS A 77 -11.12 6.44 -27.78
C LYS A 77 -12.36 5.57 -27.95
N CYS A 78 -13.35 5.89 -27.13
CA CYS A 78 -14.69 5.37 -27.25
C CYS A 78 -15.49 6.18 -28.27
N CYS A 79 -16.32 5.51 -29.04
CA CYS A 79 -17.14 6.12 -30.09
C CYS A 79 -18.53 5.49 -30.15
N ASP A 80 -19.50 6.31 -30.52
CA ASP A 80 -20.90 5.92 -30.59
C ASP A 80 -21.15 5.03 -31.82
N GLY A 81 -21.77 3.87 -31.61
CA GLY A 81 -22.07 2.89 -32.65
C GLY A 81 -21.08 1.73 -32.77
N CYS A 82 -19.99 1.72 -32.00
CA CYS A 82 -19.11 0.56 -31.88
C CYS A 82 -19.65 -0.45 -30.87
N THR A 83 -19.88 -1.70 -31.29
CA THR A 83 -20.38 -2.77 -30.40
C THR A 83 -19.28 -3.65 -29.85
N SER A 84 -18.12 -3.71 -30.50
CA SER A 84 -16.99 -4.55 -30.12
C SER A 84 -15.65 -3.81 -30.25
N TYR A 85 -14.87 -3.86 -29.17
CA TYR A 85 -13.52 -3.31 -29.09
C TYR A 85 -12.51 -4.44 -28.92
N GLU A 86 -11.34 -4.30 -29.55
CA GLU A 86 -10.21 -5.21 -29.40
C GLU A 86 -9.01 -4.45 -28.81
N PHE A 87 -8.23 -5.13 -27.97
CA PHE A 87 -7.08 -4.56 -27.29
C PHE A 87 -5.78 -4.90 -28.03
N ASP A 88 -4.96 -3.88 -28.28
CA ASP A 88 -3.67 -4.00 -28.94
C ASP A 88 -2.58 -4.36 -27.93
N GLY A 89 -2.06 -5.59 -28.00
CA GLY A 89 -0.83 -6.01 -27.32
C GLY A 89 -0.85 -7.42 -26.73
N PRO A 90 0.32 -7.99 -26.40
CA PRO A 90 0.42 -9.31 -25.78
C PRO A 90 0.08 -9.32 -24.28
N PHE A 91 -0.21 -8.16 -23.69
CA PHE A 91 -0.45 -8.00 -22.26
C PHE A 91 -1.95 -8.07 -21.95
N THR A 92 -2.34 -9.06 -21.14
CA THR A 92 -3.70 -9.18 -20.63
C THR A 92 -3.77 -8.55 -19.22
N SER A 93 -4.52 -7.45 -19.11
CA SER A 93 -4.82 -6.80 -17.84
C SER A 93 -6.28 -7.06 -17.45
N THR A 94 -6.64 -6.74 -16.21
CA THR A 94 -8.03 -6.87 -15.74
C THR A 94 -8.98 -6.01 -16.59
N VAL A 95 -8.50 -4.88 -17.12
CA VAL A 95 -9.28 -4.04 -18.04
C VAL A 95 -9.57 -4.77 -19.34
N SER A 96 -8.58 -5.44 -19.94
CA SER A 96 -8.76 -6.13 -21.22
C SER A 96 -9.60 -7.40 -21.10
N GLU A 97 -9.47 -8.13 -20.00
CA GLU A 97 -10.22 -9.38 -19.77
C GLU A 97 -11.72 -9.11 -19.57
N TRP A 98 -12.06 -8.04 -18.86
CA TRP A 98 -13.43 -7.72 -18.47
C TRP A 98 -14.04 -6.54 -19.25
N ASN A 99 -13.34 -6.03 -20.27
CA ASN A 99 -13.74 -4.88 -21.08
C ASN A 99 -14.19 -3.66 -20.24
N LEU A 100 -13.35 -3.22 -19.28
CA LEU A 100 -13.63 -2.03 -18.44
C LEU A 100 -13.28 -0.72 -19.15
N ILE A 101 -13.82 -0.53 -20.35
CA ILE A 101 -13.66 0.70 -21.15
C ILE A 101 -15.02 1.40 -21.31
N CYS A 102 -15.00 2.66 -21.75
CA CYS A 102 -16.18 3.45 -22.08
C CYS A 102 -17.20 3.48 -20.91
N ASP A 103 -18.38 2.90 -21.09
CA ASP A 103 -19.45 2.85 -20.06
C ASP A 103 -19.03 2.12 -18.79
N ARG A 104 -18.06 1.21 -18.85
CA ARG A 104 -17.60 0.42 -17.70
C ARG A 104 -16.27 0.91 -17.12
N ALA A 105 -15.70 2.00 -17.65
CA ALA A 105 -14.46 2.56 -17.14
C ALA A 105 -14.57 2.99 -15.66
N PHE A 106 -15.77 3.40 -15.22
CA PHE A 106 -16.00 3.78 -13.83
C PHE A 106 -15.82 2.61 -12.84
N LEU A 107 -16.01 1.36 -13.25
CA LEU A 107 -15.86 0.21 -12.35
C LEU A 107 -14.40 0.09 -11.90
N GLY A 108 -13.44 0.27 -12.81
CA GLY A 108 -12.02 0.25 -12.47
C GLY A 108 -11.65 1.36 -11.49
N ALA A 109 -12.12 2.59 -11.77
CA ALA A 109 -11.92 3.74 -10.89
C ALA A 109 -12.57 3.56 -9.51
N THR A 110 -13.74 2.92 -9.45
CA THR A 110 -14.45 2.64 -8.19
C THR A 110 -13.72 1.60 -7.34
N ILE A 111 -13.16 0.56 -7.96
CA ILE A 111 -12.35 -0.44 -7.24
C ILE A 111 -11.11 0.24 -6.67
N GLN A 112 -10.41 1.05 -7.48
CA GLN A 112 -9.23 1.80 -7.04
C GLN A 112 -9.56 2.77 -5.90
N SER A 113 -10.65 3.54 -5.99
CA SER A 113 -11.04 4.48 -4.94
C SER A 113 -11.45 3.76 -3.65
N SER A 114 -12.18 2.64 -3.75
CA SER A 114 -12.55 1.83 -2.59
C SER A 114 -11.33 1.26 -1.85
N PHE A 115 -10.27 0.91 -2.58
CA PHE A 115 -9.00 0.47 -1.98
C PHE A 115 -8.34 1.58 -1.17
N PHE A 116 -8.21 2.79 -1.72
CA PHE A 116 -7.64 3.93 -0.99
C PHE A 116 -8.51 4.36 0.19
N ALA A 117 -9.83 4.34 0.04
CA ALA A 117 -10.77 4.60 1.12
C ALA A 117 -10.61 3.58 2.25
N GLY A 118 -10.48 2.29 1.92
CA GLY A 118 -10.21 1.23 2.88
C GLY A 118 -8.90 1.44 3.64
N MET A 119 -7.84 1.86 2.95
CA MET A 119 -6.57 2.20 3.62
C MET A 119 -6.69 3.41 4.56
N ALA A 120 -7.45 4.43 4.17
CA ALA A 120 -7.69 5.60 5.02
C ALA A 120 -8.49 5.23 6.28
N VAL A 121 -9.53 4.41 6.15
CA VAL A 121 -10.29 3.92 7.31
C VAL A 121 -9.41 3.03 8.19
N GLY A 122 -8.63 2.14 7.59
CA GLY A 122 -7.71 1.25 8.29
C GLY A 122 -6.66 2.01 9.11
N SER A 123 -6.09 3.10 8.57
CA SER A 123 -5.10 3.91 9.28
C SER A 123 -5.69 4.64 10.49
N ILE A 124 -6.91 5.16 10.36
CA ILE A 124 -7.63 5.79 11.48
C ILE A 124 -7.89 4.77 12.60
N VAL A 125 -8.46 3.62 12.25
CA VAL A 125 -8.81 2.58 13.23
C VAL A 125 -7.57 2.03 13.93
N THR A 126 -6.52 1.69 13.18
CA THR A 126 -5.27 1.17 13.76
C THR A 126 -4.52 2.20 14.60
N GLY A 127 -4.59 3.48 14.23
CA GLY A 127 -4.07 4.59 15.05
C GLY A 127 -4.77 4.64 16.41
N MET A 128 -6.10 4.68 16.42
CA MET A 128 -6.88 4.69 17.66
C MET A 128 -6.63 3.44 18.52
N MET A 129 -6.51 2.27 17.89
CA MET A 129 -6.20 1.02 18.59
C MET A 129 -4.78 1.02 19.20
N SER A 130 -3.80 1.61 18.51
CA SER A 130 -2.43 1.74 19.02
C SER A 130 -2.38 2.57 20.31
N ASP A 131 -3.18 3.64 20.36
CA ASP A 131 -3.22 4.55 21.50
C ASP A 131 -3.98 3.94 22.69
N ALA A 132 -5.01 3.11 22.44
CA ALA A 132 -5.83 2.50 23.48
C ALA A 132 -5.27 1.19 24.07
N TRP A 133 -4.74 0.28 23.24
CA TRP A 133 -4.28 -1.06 23.67
C TRP A 133 -2.76 -1.23 23.72
N GLY A 134 -2.04 -0.14 23.47
CA GLY A 134 -0.59 -0.12 23.44
C GLY A 134 -0.02 -0.62 22.11
N ARG A 135 1.03 0.06 21.66
CA ARG A 135 1.69 -0.13 20.37
C ARG A 135 2.11 -1.57 20.07
N LYS A 136 2.54 -2.33 21.10
CA LYS A 136 3.03 -3.71 20.93
C LYS A 136 1.92 -4.68 20.51
N LYS A 137 0.74 -4.61 21.13
CA LYS A 137 -0.39 -5.49 20.82
C LYS A 137 -0.93 -5.18 19.42
N CYS A 138 -1.02 -3.90 19.07
CA CYS A 138 -1.42 -3.45 17.74
C CYS A 138 -0.52 -4.06 16.65
N ILE A 139 0.81 -3.96 16.79
CA ILE A 139 1.76 -4.51 15.81
C ILE A 139 1.56 -6.02 15.59
N PHE A 140 1.36 -6.80 16.66
CA PHE A 140 1.13 -8.25 16.52
C PHE A 140 -0.19 -8.58 15.81
N ILE A 141 -1.27 -7.87 16.16
CA ILE A 141 -2.58 -8.06 15.53
C ILE A 141 -2.52 -7.70 14.04
N CYS A 142 -1.93 -6.56 13.68
CA CYS A 142 -1.80 -6.15 12.29
C CYS A 142 -0.97 -7.14 11.47
N ASN A 143 0.17 -7.60 12.01
CA ASN A 143 1.00 -8.60 11.34
C ASN A 143 0.26 -9.93 11.16
N ALA A 144 -0.50 -10.38 12.17
CA ALA A 144 -1.27 -11.62 12.07
C ALA A 144 -2.34 -11.55 10.97
N ILE A 145 -3.08 -10.44 10.89
CA ILE A 145 -4.11 -10.21 9.85
C ILE A 145 -3.47 -10.24 8.45
N MET A 146 -2.33 -9.57 8.26
CA MET A 146 -1.63 -9.54 6.97
C MET A 146 -1.12 -10.92 6.53
N VAL A 147 -0.59 -11.71 7.48
CA VAL A 147 -0.13 -13.07 7.20
C VAL A 147 -1.32 -13.98 6.85
N GLN A 148 -2.45 -13.86 7.55
CA GLN A 148 -3.65 -14.63 7.25
C GLN A 148 -4.19 -14.37 5.84
N GLN A 149 -4.22 -13.10 5.40
CA GLN A 149 -4.64 -12.75 4.03
C GLN A 149 -3.72 -13.34 2.97
N THR A 150 -2.41 -13.25 3.19
CA THR A 150 -1.40 -13.83 2.28
C THR A 150 -1.53 -15.35 2.20
N LEU A 151 -1.68 -16.02 3.35
CA LEU A 151 -1.82 -17.47 3.45
C LEU A 151 -3.13 -17.97 2.82
N PHE A 152 -4.19 -17.17 2.78
CA PHE A 152 -5.44 -17.53 2.11
C PHE A 152 -5.35 -17.39 0.57
N ILE A 153 -4.59 -16.40 0.09
CA ILE A 153 -4.42 -16.14 -1.35
C ILE A 153 -3.42 -17.12 -2.00
N LEU A 154 -2.36 -17.51 -1.28
CA LEU A 154 -1.32 -18.43 -1.76
C LEU A 154 -1.84 -19.80 -2.25
N PRO A 155 -2.68 -20.56 -1.52
CA PRO A 155 -3.19 -21.85 -1.97
C PRO A 155 -4.14 -21.71 -3.16
N ARG A 156 -4.82 -20.57 -3.32
CA ARG A 156 -5.69 -20.32 -4.47
C ARG A 156 -4.92 -20.05 -5.76
N LYS A 157 -3.71 -19.48 -5.69
CA LYS A 157 -2.86 -19.30 -6.87
C LYS A 157 -2.14 -20.58 -7.29
N LEU A 158 -1.72 -21.43 -6.35
CA LEU A 158 -1.07 -22.71 -6.68
C LEU A 158 -2.03 -23.74 -7.29
N LEU A 159 -3.31 -23.73 -6.93
CA LEU A 159 -4.33 -24.62 -7.51
C LEU A 159 -4.85 -24.22 -8.90
N LYS A 160 -4.50 -23.02 -9.41
CA LYS A 160 -4.87 -22.56 -10.77
C LYS A 160 -3.73 -22.68 -11.79
N VAL A 161 -2.57 -23.20 -11.37
CA VAL A 161 -1.38 -23.41 -12.21
C VAL A 161 -1.03 -24.91 -12.27
N SER A 162 -2.00 -25.80 -12.06
CA SER A 162 -1.89 -27.24 -12.32
C SER A 162 -3.09 -27.74 -13.11
#